data_AF-A0A1V4B241-F1
#
_entry.id   AF-A0A1V4B241-F1
#
_cell.length_a   1.000
_cell.length_b   1.000
_cell.length_c   1.000
_cell.angle_alpha   90.00
_cell.angle_beta   90.00
_cell.angle_gamma   90.00
#
_symmetry.space_group_name_H-M   'P 1'
#
loop_
_entity.id
_entity.type
_entity.pdbx_description
1 polymer ?
#
loop_
_entity_poly.entity_id
_entity_poly.type
_entity_poly.pdbx_seq_one_letter_code
_entity_poly.pdbx_strand_id
1 'polypeptide(L)' 'MQNNQVYWHREEGEQIWWKYGDDEIGPLVFSFDKKTKFNFWTDYPHKLTPEQKAIFDIERGALAELKG' A
#
# COMPACT_ATOMS: atom_id res chain seq x y z
N MET A 1 -17.24 18.40 -12.79
CA MET A 1 -16.62 17.72 -11.64
C MET A 1 -15.97 16.48 -12.21
N GLN A 2 -14.65 16.37 -12.19
CA GLN A 2 -13.95 15.20 -12.73
C GLN A 2 -14.30 13.98 -11.87
N ASN A 3 -14.62 12.86 -12.52
CA ASN A 3 -14.92 11.60 -11.86
C ASN A 3 -13.63 11.06 -11.22
N ASN A 4 -13.37 11.42 -9.96
CA ASN A 4 -12.31 10.81 -9.15
C ASN A 4 -12.75 9.43 -8.67
N GLN A 5 -12.69 8.48 -9.60
CA GLN A 5 -12.94 7.08 -9.29
C GLN A 5 -11.69 6.51 -8.61
N VAL A 6 -11.85 6.13 -7.35
CA VAL A 6 -10.84 5.36 -6.63
C VAL A 6 -10.72 3.98 -7.27
N TYR A 7 -9.50 3.58 -7.61
CA TYR A 7 -9.20 2.25 -8.12
C TYR A 7 -7.99 1.62 -7.42
N TRP A 8 -7.91 0.31 -7.52
CA TRP A 8 -6.80 -0.48 -7.01
C TRP A 8 -5.98 -1.00 -8.17
N HIS A 9 -4.67 -0.80 -8.12
CA HIS A 9 -3.73 -1.28 -9.12
C HIS A 9 -2.64 -2.13 -8.47
N ARG A 10 -2.16 -3.13 -9.20
CA ARG A 10 -1.10 -4.06 -8.82
C ARG A 10 -0.54 -4.70 -10.09
N GLU A 11 0.74 -5.00 -10.13
CA GLU A 11 1.33 -5.76 -11.24
C GLU A 11 1.06 -7.27 -11.12
N GLU A 12 1.23 -8.00 -12.22
CA GLU A 12 1.07 -9.45 -12.21
C GLU A 12 2.17 -10.10 -11.35
N GLY A 13 1.79 -11.05 -10.49
CA GLY A 13 2.71 -11.73 -9.58
C GLY A 13 2.96 -11.01 -8.25
N GLU A 14 2.62 -9.73 -8.14
CA GLU A 14 2.66 -9.01 -6.86
C GLU A 14 1.47 -9.36 -5.97
N GLN A 15 1.58 -9.11 -4.67
CA GLN A 15 0.50 -9.29 -3.71
C GLN A 15 -0.10 -7.95 -3.26
N ILE A 16 0.68 -6.86 -3.30
CA ILE A 16 0.27 -5.55 -2.79
C ILE A 16 -0.50 -4.72 -3.82
N TRP A 17 -1.73 -4.35 -3.47
CA TRP A 17 -2.54 -3.39 -4.21
C TRP A 17 -2.31 -1.98 -3.71
N TRP A 18 -2.11 -1.04 -4.64
CA TRP A 18 -2.01 0.39 -4.39
C TRP A 18 -3.31 1.10 -4.73
N LYS A 19 -3.72 2.02 -3.86
CA LYS A 19 -4.91 2.85 -4.06
C LYS A 19 -4.53 4.08 -4.89
N TYR A 20 -5.32 4.38 -5.92
CA TYR A 20 -5.20 5.57 -6.76
C TYR A 20 -6.57 6.22 -6.97
N GLY A 21 -6.59 7.45 -7.48
CA GLY A 21 -7.81 8.11 -7.95
C GLY A 21 -8.66 8.79 -6.87
N ASP A 22 -8.07 9.09 -5.71
CA ASP A 22 -8.61 10.13 -4.82
C ASP A 22 -7.92 11.47 -5.08
N ASP A 23 -8.55 12.58 -4.69
CA ASP A 23 -7.96 13.93 -4.79
C ASP A 23 -6.92 14.15 -3.66
N GLU A 24 -6.48 13.09 -2.98
CA GLU A 24 -5.57 13.18 -1.84
C GLU A 24 -4.12 13.05 -2.32
N ILE A 25 -3.33 14.09 -2.09
CA ILE A 25 -1.88 14.07 -2.34
C ILE A 25 -1.17 13.71 -1.04
N GLY A 26 -0.32 12.68 -1.08
CA GLY A 26 0.59 12.33 0.03
C GLY A 26 0.35 10.97 0.69
N PRO A 27 -0.90 10.50 0.91
CA PRO A 27 -1.14 9.17 1.45
C PRO A 27 -0.62 8.09 0.51
N LEU A 28 0.28 7.24 1.01
CA LEU A 28 0.74 6.05 0.30
C LEU A 28 -0.05 4.86 0.83
N VAL A 29 -1.23 4.62 0.24
CA VAL A 29 -2.22 3.64 0.73
C VAL A 29 -2.14 2.33 -0.05
N PHE A 30 -2.00 1.23 0.68
CA PHE A 30 -1.92 -0.12 0.13
C PHE A 30 -2.85 -1.13 0.82
N SER A 31 -3.00 -2.29 0.20
CA SER A 31 -3.83 -3.39 0.70
C SER A 31 -3.36 -4.74 0.15
N PHE A 32 -3.57 -5.81 0.91
CA PHE A 32 -3.32 -7.18 0.45
C PHE A 32 -4.58 -7.83 -0.15
N ASP A 33 -5.78 -7.32 0.18
CA ASP A 33 -7.08 -7.91 -0.17
C ASP A 33 -8.09 -6.91 -0.77
N LYS A 34 -7.69 -5.65 -0.94
CA LYS A 34 -8.51 -4.47 -1.33
C LYS A 34 -9.63 -4.11 -0.35
N LYS A 35 -9.71 -4.76 0.82
CA LYS A 35 -10.69 -4.50 1.87
C LYS A 35 -10.04 -3.77 3.04
N THR A 36 -8.93 -4.30 3.52
CA THR A 36 -8.14 -3.75 4.63
C THR A 36 -7.11 -2.78 4.07
N LYS A 37 -7.19 -1.52 4.49
CA LYS A 37 -6.31 -0.46 4.00
C LYS A 37 -5.22 -0.16 5.02
N PHE A 38 -4.00 0.02 4.53
CA PHE A 38 -2.86 0.47 5.32
C PHE A 38 -2.30 1.74 4.69
N ASN A 39 -1.86 2.68 5.52
CA ASN A 39 -1.05 3.81 5.08
C ASN A 39 0.41 3.54 5.46
N PHE A 40 1.32 3.58 4.47
CA PHE A 40 2.75 3.34 4.68
C PHE A 40 3.36 4.24 5.76
N TRP A 41 2.92 5.50 5.85
CA TRP A 41 3.50 6.45 6.79
C TRP A 41 3.11 6.17 8.24
N THR A 42 1.86 5.77 8.49
CA THR A 42 1.32 5.64 9.85
C THR A 42 1.19 4.20 10.34
N ASP A 43 1.08 3.24 9.42
CA ASP A 43 0.69 1.86 9.75
C ASP A 43 1.85 0.87 9.55
N TYR A 44 2.69 1.08 8.54
CA TYR A 44 3.86 0.25 8.32
C TYR A 44 5.03 0.69 9.23
N PRO A 45 5.75 -0.25 9.88
CA PRO A 45 5.55 -1.70 9.83
C PRO A 45 4.59 -2.25 10.91
N HIS A 46 4.24 -1.47 11.94
CA HIS A 46 3.73 -2.00 13.21
C HIS A 46 2.29 -2.54 13.20
N LYS A 47 1.46 -2.15 12.23
CA LYS A 47 0.08 -2.65 12.11
C LYS A 47 -0.05 -3.87 11.20
N LEU A 48 1.05 -4.29 10.55
CA LEU A 48 1.06 -5.46 9.69
C LEU A 48 1.33 -6.72 10.53
N THR A 49 0.76 -7.85 10.11
CA THR A 49 1.22 -9.15 10.61
C THR A 49 2.66 -9.41 10.15
N PRO A 50 3.40 -10.32 10.80
CA PRO A 50 4.74 -10.69 10.36
C PRO A 50 4.81 -11.12 8.88
N GLU A 51 3.82 -11.90 8.42
CA GLU A 51 3.72 -12.34 7.03
C GLU A 51 3.45 -11.18 6.06
N GLN A 52 2.53 -10.28 6.40
CA GLN A 52 2.25 -9.09 5.59
C GLN A 52 3.48 -8.18 5.50
N LYS A 53 4.21 -8.00 6.61
CA LYS A 53 5.45 -7.24 6.62
C LYS A 53 6.49 -7.89 5.72
N ALA A 54 6.68 -9.22 5.81
CA ALA A 54 7.63 -9.93 4.96
C ALA A 54 7.30 -9.78 3.47
N ILE A 55 6.03 -9.88 3.09
CA ILE A 55 5.58 -9.62 1.71
C ILE A 55 5.93 -8.18 1.29
N PHE A 56 5.65 -7.19 2.14
CA PHE A 56 5.97 -5.80 1.85
C PHE A 56 7.46 -5.55 1.73
N ASP A 57 8.28 -6.09 2.63
CA ASP A 57 9.73 -5.93 2.61
C ASP A 57 10.33 -6.52 1.32
N ILE A 58 9.78 -7.65 0.83
CA ILE A 58 10.22 -8.30 -0.41
C ILE A 58 9.80 -7.47 -1.64
N GLU A 59 8.52 -7.12 -1.74
CA GLU A 59 7.97 -6.45 -2.94
C GLU A 59 8.32 -4.95 -3.00
N ARG A 60 8.61 -4.34 -1.85
CA ARG A 60 8.80 -2.89 -1.68
C ARG A 60 10.01 -2.56 -0.80
N GLY A 61 11.09 -3.32 -0.92
CA GLY A 61 12.31 -3.15 -0.11
C GLY A 61 12.83 -1.71 -0.04
N ALA A 62 12.87 -0.99 -1.17
CA ALA A 62 13.29 0.41 -1.19
C ALA A 62 12.37 1.35 -0.37
N LEU A 63 11.07 1.06 -0.29
CA LEU A 63 10.17 1.79 0.61
C LEU A 63 10.39 1.37 2.06
N ALA A 64 10.58 0.06 2.32
CA ALA A 64 10.85 -0.45 3.67
C ALA A 64 12.11 0.21 4.29
N GLU A 65 13.14 0.46 3.49
CA GLU A 65 14.37 1.14 3.91
C GLU A 65 14.14 2.57 4.42
N LEU A 66 13.09 3.27 3.95
CA LEU A 66 12.75 4.63 4.42
C LEU A 66 12.26 4.68 5.87
N LYS A 67 12.03 3.51 6.49
CA LYS A 67 11.56 3.36 7.87
C LYS A 67 12.64 2.82 8.82
N GLY A 68 13.82 2.51 8.28
CA GLY A 68 14.99 2.03 9.03
C GLY A 68 15.77 3.13 9.72
#